data_AF-A0A9W6DR12-F1
#
_entry.id   AF-A0A9W6DR12-F1
#
_cell.length_a   1.000
_cell.length_b   1.000
_cell.length_c   1.000
_cell.angle_alpha   90.00
_cell.angle_beta   90.00
_cell.angle_gamma   90.00
#
_symmetry.space_group_name_H-M   'P 1'
#
loop_
_entity.id
_entity.type
_entity.pdbx_description
1 polymer ?
#
loop_
_entity_poly.entity_id
_entity_poly.type
_entity_poly.pdbx_seq_one_letter_code
_entity_poly.pdbx_strand_id
1 'polypeptide(L)'
;MDIYGPDPVPTKPPLPYTKGTKFAIRSHHPPAPTPVTINCCRNFSHGREEREQLGPVARCCKNPPLAGNLGPETVDIEVLDPIRVGDGHSAQVFNVRILNPESNTEIFQGANEVVAKVFDPLYLDDHLGYLNPFLCEDRFYTHEAHTYRVLSDLQGDLIPRFYGSYSADIECRDIIGDDPEANPSCLRTVRLILIEHIPGKSLLQIGPSGFTQQDRQQIMEIRDRFRNPYL
;
A
#
# COMPACT_ATOMS: atom_id res chain seq x y z
N MET A 1 -23.12 36.53 -7.20
CA MET A 1 -21.72 36.78 -7.57
C MET A 1 -20.90 35.93 -6.62
N ASP A 2 -20.40 34.82 -7.12
CA ASP A 2 -19.80 33.73 -6.35
C ASP A 2 -18.46 34.15 -5.75
N ILE A 3 -18.35 34.10 -4.42
CA ILE A 3 -17.10 34.38 -3.68
C ILE A 3 -16.71 33.14 -2.87
N TYR A 4 -16.68 31.96 -3.49
CA TYR A 4 -15.97 30.80 -2.95
C TYR A 4 -15.52 29.97 -4.15
N GLY A 5 -14.31 30.24 -4.65
CA GLY A 5 -13.57 29.24 -5.40
C GLY A 5 -13.32 28.04 -4.47
N PRO A 6 -13.19 26.81 -5.00
CA PRO A 6 -12.83 25.67 -4.15
C PRO A 6 -11.52 25.99 -3.44
N ASP A 7 -11.49 25.82 -2.12
CA ASP A 7 -10.26 25.96 -1.34
C ASP A 7 -9.14 25.16 -2.02
N PRO A 8 -7.92 25.70 -2.14
CA PRO A 8 -6.83 25.00 -2.81
C PRO A 8 -6.58 23.67 -2.10
N VAL A 9 -6.70 22.57 -2.86
CA VAL A 9 -6.35 21.23 -2.37
C VAL A 9 -4.87 21.28 -1.96
N PRO A 10 -4.53 20.94 -0.71
CA PRO A 10 -3.14 20.95 -0.27
C PRO A 10 -2.28 20.06 -1.17
N THR A 11 -1.23 20.64 -1.76
CA THR A 11 -0.35 19.94 -2.71
C THR A 11 0.41 18.82 -1.99
N LYS A 12 0.21 17.58 -2.44
CA LYS A 12 0.97 16.42 -1.94
C LYS A 12 2.40 16.44 -2.51
N PRO A 13 3.42 16.00 -1.75
CA PRO A 13 4.78 15.94 -2.25
C PRO A 13 4.95 14.85 -3.34
N PRO A 14 6.00 14.92 -4.17
CA PRO A 14 6.29 13.90 -5.17
C PRO A 14 6.39 12.49 -4.58
N LEU A 15 5.96 11.48 -5.34
CA LEU A 15 6.02 10.08 -4.92
C LEU A 15 7.46 9.63 -4.67
N PRO A 16 7.77 9.02 -3.51
CA PRO A 16 9.11 8.52 -3.23
C PRO A 16 9.40 7.16 -3.90
N TYR A 17 8.38 6.48 -4.43
CA TYR A 17 8.50 5.14 -5.00
C TYR A 17 8.92 5.18 -6.49
N THR A 18 10.06 5.79 -6.77
CA THR A 18 10.61 5.92 -8.14
C THR A 18 11.74 4.93 -8.39
N LYS A 19 11.90 4.51 -9.65
CA LYS A 19 12.93 3.54 -10.08
C LYS A 19 14.33 3.94 -9.59
N GLY A 20 15.04 2.97 -9.02
CA GLY A 20 16.37 3.14 -8.43
C GLY A 20 16.38 3.63 -6.99
N THR A 21 15.21 4.05 -6.44
CA THR A 21 15.11 4.41 -5.03
C THR A 21 15.35 3.19 -4.15
N LYS A 22 16.13 3.37 -3.09
CA LYS A 22 16.48 2.32 -2.13
C LYS A 22 16.03 2.72 -0.74
N PHE A 23 15.48 1.77 -0.01
CA PHE A 23 15.16 1.96 1.40
C PHE A 23 15.14 0.61 2.13
N ALA A 24 15.40 0.67 3.42
CA ALA A 24 15.33 -0.47 4.31
C ALA A 24 13.89 -0.69 4.78
N ILE A 25 13.47 -1.95 4.84
CA ILE A 25 12.20 -2.35 5.41
C ILE A 25 12.44 -3.31 6.56
N ARG A 26 11.67 -3.17 7.63
CA ARG A 26 11.76 -4.01 8.82
C ARG A 26 10.55 -4.93 8.90
N SER A 27 10.78 -6.20 9.17
CA SER A 27 9.72 -7.19 9.42
C SER A 27 8.72 -6.67 10.45
N HIS A 28 7.45 -6.95 10.22
CA HIS A 28 6.36 -6.46 11.05
C HIS A 28 5.26 -7.51 11.14
N HIS A 29 4.86 -7.82 12.36
CA HIS A 29 3.68 -8.61 12.66
C HIS A 29 2.50 -7.65 12.84
N PRO A 30 1.57 -7.58 11.87
CA PRO A 30 0.38 -6.75 11.96
C PRO A 30 -0.45 -7.13 13.19
N PRO A 31 -1.14 -6.16 13.80
CA PRO A 31 -2.18 -6.47 14.78
C PRO A 31 -3.32 -7.24 14.12
N ALA A 32 -4.28 -7.70 14.94
CA ALA A 32 -5.51 -8.30 14.43
C ALA A 32 -6.24 -7.34 13.46
N PRO A 33 -6.94 -7.87 12.43
CA PRO A 33 -7.73 -7.06 11.52
C PRO A 33 -8.65 -6.08 12.26
N THR A 34 -8.68 -4.84 11.81
CA THR A 34 -9.57 -3.83 12.40
C THR A 34 -11.03 -4.24 12.23
N PRO A 35 -11.93 -3.96 13.19
CA PRO A 35 -13.35 -4.28 13.07
C PRO A 35 -13.99 -3.67 11.81
N VAL A 36 -14.85 -4.44 11.13
CA VAL A 36 -15.61 -3.97 9.96
C VAL A 36 -16.98 -3.50 10.40
N THR A 37 -17.09 -2.23 10.75
CA THR A 37 -18.34 -1.59 11.15
C THR A 37 -18.79 -0.55 10.12
N ILE A 38 -20.07 -0.19 10.16
CA ILE A 38 -20.60 0.92 9.36
C ILE A 38 -19.80 2.17 9.70
N ASN A 39 -19.33 2.90 8.68
CA ASN A 39 -18.52 4.12 8.81
C ASN A 39 -17.13 3.94 9.45
N CYS A 40 -16.56 2.72 9.50
CA CYS A 40 -15.25 2.48 10.13
C CYS A 40 -14.08 3.32 9.57
N CYS A 41 -14.17 3.77 8.32
CA CYS A 41 -13.17 4.63 7.67
C CYS A 41 -13.66 6.08 7.46
N ARG A 42 -14.83 6.44 8.00
CA ARG A 42 -15.39 7.79 7.80
C ARG A 42 -14.56 8.82 8.56
N ASN A 43 -14.29 9.94 7.92
CA ASN A 43 -13.65 11.07 8.57
C ASN A 43 -14.68 11.87 9.38
N PHE A 44 -14.69 11.64 10.69
CA PHE A 44 -15.56 12.38 11.62
C PHE A 44 -15.03 13.80 11.89
N SER A 45 -15.76 14.59 12.69
CA SER A 45 -15.47 16.02 12.92
C SER A 45 -14.00 16.29 13.25
N HIS A 46 -13.43 15.58 14.22
CA HIS A 46 -12.04 15.73 14.62
C HIS A 46 -11.04 15.55 13.47
N GLY A 47 -11.23 14.55 12.61
CA GLY A 47 -10.31 14.31 11.50
C GLY A 47 -10.53 15.25 10.31
N ARG A 48 -11.70 15.92 10.22
CA ARG A 48 -11.93 17.01 9.27
C ARG A 48 -11.31 18.31 9.76
N GLU A 49 -11.49 18.64 11.04
CA GLU A 49 -10.83 19.79 11.69
C GLU A 49 -9.31 19.68 11.57
N GLU A 50 -8.74 18.48 11.80
CA GLU A 50 -7.31 18.26 11.59
C GLU A 50 -6.90 18.50 10.13
N ARG A 51 -7.70 18.05 9.17
CA ARG A 51 -7.44 18.23 7.73
C ARG A 51 -7.46 19.70 7.33
N GLU A 52 -8.30 20.52 7.97
CA GLU A 52 -8.35 21.96 7.74
C GLU A 52 -7.14 22.68 8.34
N GLN A 53 -6.58 22.16 9.44
CA GLN A 53 -5.48 22.79 10.19
C GLN A 53 -4.08 22.34 9.74
N LEU A 54 -3.94 21.11 9.26
CA LEU A 54 -2.64 20.48 8.97
C LEU A 54 -2.52 20.06 7.51
N GLY A 55 -1.35 20.33 6.93
CA GLY A 55 -0.96 19.82 5.62
C GLY A 55 -0.84 18.28 5.59
N PRO A 56 -0.85 17.65 4.39
CA PRO A 56 -0.85 16.20 4.25
C PRO A 56 0.33 15.49 4.94
N VAL A 57 1.54 16.04 4.85
CA VAL A 57 2.72 15.46 5.51
C VAL A 57 2.59 15.57 7.02
N ALA A 58 2.30 16.77 7.55
CA ALA A 58 2.12 16.98 8.99
C ALA A 58 1.08 16.02 9.61
N ARG A 59 -0.01 15.72 8.88
CA ARG A 59 -1.00 14.71 9.31
C ARG A 59 -0.41 13.30 9.35
N CYS A 60 0.43 12.92 8.39
CA CYS A 60 1.12 11.62 8.41
C CYS A 60 2.09 11.50 9.59
N CYS A 61 2.79 12.58 9.95
CA CYS A 61 3.68 12.57 11.11
C CYS A 61 2.89 12.45 12.43
N LYS A 62 1.68 13.03 12.49
CA LYS A 62 0.81 13.01 13.67
C LYS A 62 0.03 11.70 13.83
N ASN A 63 -0.27 11.00 12.74
CA ASN A 63 -1.08 9.78 12.71
C ASN A 63 -0.25 8.59 12.20
N PRO A 64 0.65 8.03 13.03
CA PRO A 64 1.38 6.83 12.65
C PRO A 64 0.43 5.63 12.49
N PRO A 65 0.77 4.63 11.65
CA PRO A 65 -0.03 3.43 11.46
C PRO A 65 -0.11 2.60 12.75
N LEU A 66 -1.10 1.70 12.85
CA LEU A 66 -1.25 0.81 14.00
C LEU A 66 0.06 0.07 14.31
N ALA A 67 0.49 0.11 15.57
CA ALA A 67 1.85 -0.24 15.98
C ALA A 67 2.30 -1.68 15.63
N GLY A 68 1.42 -2.66 15.82
CA GLY A 68 1.74 -4.09 15.69
C GLY A 68 2.98 -4.51 16.51
N ASN A 69 3.75 -5.47 16.01
CA ASN A 69 5.06 -5.83 16.58
C ASN A 69 6.13 -5.82 15.50
N LEU A 70 7.20 -5.06 15.68
CA LEU A 70 8.36 -5.09 14.78
C LEU A 70 9.18 -6.36 15.04
N GLY A 71 9.50 -7.08 13.97
CA GLY A 71 10.42 -8.21 14.02
C GLY A 71 11.89 -7.75 13.97
N PRO A 72 12.84 -8.70 14.08
CA PRO A 72 14.26 -8.42 14.07
C PRO A 72 14.85 -8.30 12.66
N GLU A 73 14.17 -8.84 11.65
CA GLU A 73 14.68 -8.92 10.28
C GLU A 73 14.52 -7.57 9.57
N THR A 74 15.58 -7.17 8.87
CA THR A 74 15.61 -6.01 7.99
C THR A 74 16.04 -6.44 6.59
N VAL A 75 15.35 -5.91 5.59
CA VAL A 75 15.59 -6.20 4.19
C VAL A 75 15.83 -4.89 3.46
N ASP A 76 16.89 -4.82 2.68
CA ASP A 76 17.16 -3.67 1.83
C ASP A 76 16.56 -3.93 0.45
N ILE A 77 15.77 -2.99 -0.05
CA ILE A 77 15.08 -3.12 -1.34
C ILE A 77 15.39 -1.96 -2.28
N GLU A 78 15.38 -2.24 -3.57
CA GLU A 78 15.48 -1.24 -4.65
C GLU A 78 14.23 -1.28 -5.52
N VAL A 79 13.60 -0.13 -5.74
CA VAL A 79 12.45 0.02 -6.65
C VAL A 79 12.91 -0.21 -8.09
N LEU A 80 12.30 -1.17 -8.78
CA LEU A 80 12.60 -1.47 -10.18
C LEU A 80 11.64 -0.78 -11.13
N ASP A 81 10.37 -1.15 -11.09
CA ASP A 81 9.37 -0.68 -12.06
C ASP A 81 8.01 -0.48 -11.39
N PRO A 82 7.36 0.68 -11.58
CA PRO A 82 6.03 0.91 -11.05
C PRO A 82 5.00 0.02 -11.76
N ILE A 83 4.13 -0.62 -10.98
CA ILE A 83 2.97 -1.36 -11.50
C ILE A 83 1.73 -0.46 -11.41
N ARG A 84 1.51 0.12 -10.23
CA ARG A 84 0.43 1.07 -9.94
C ARG A 84 0.85 1.97 -8.79
N VAL A 85 1.43 3.11 -9.13
CA VAL A 85 1.82 4.16 -8.18
C VAL A 85 1.19 5.47 -8.63
N GLY A 86 0.84 6.35 -7.70
CA GLY A 86 0.02 7.50 -8.02
C GLY A 86 -0.76 8.00 -6.82
N ASP A 87 -1.11 9.28 -6.89
CA ASP A 87 -2.15 9.82 -6.03
C ASP A 87 -3.51 9.20 -6.39
N GLY A 88 -4.33 8.97 -5.37
CA GLY A 88 -5.67 8.40 -5.52
C GLY A 88 -5.71 6.88 -5.61
N HIS A 89 -4.61 6.19 -5.27
CA HIS A 89 -4.56 4.74 -5.21
C HIS A 89 -4.60 4.24 -3.77
N SER A 90 -5.34 3.15 -3.52
CA SER A 90 -5.44 2.52 -2.20
C SER A 90 -4.20 1.76 -1.74
N ALA A 91 -3.19 1.67 -2.60
CA ALA A 91 -1.85 1.20 -2.31
C ALA A 91 -0.93 1.54 -3.48
N GLN A 92 0.35 1.74 -3.17
CA GLN A 92 1.43 1.94 -4.14
C GLN A 92 2.07 0.58 -4.44
N VAL A 93 2.02 0.14 -5.69
CA VAL A 93 2.44 -1.20 -6.11
C VAL A 93 3.56 -1.11 -7.14
N PHE A 94 4.68 -1.77 -6.88
CA PHE A 94 5.86 -1.73 -7.73
C PHE A 94 6.74 -2.97 -7.55
N ASN A 95 7.50 -3.31 -8.57
CA ASN A 95 8.52 -4.34 -8.50
C ASN A 95 9.72 -3.83 -7.69
N VAL A 96 10.30 -4.71 -6.89
CA VAL A 96 11.51 -4.42 -6.10
C VAL A 96 12.52 -5.54 -6.23
N ARG A 97 13.80 -5.18 -6.17
CA ARG A 97 14.91 -6.11 -6.00
C ARG A 97 15.29 -6.20 -4.53
N ILE A 98 15.49 -7.41 -4.04
CA ILE A 98 16.08 -7.68 -2.73
C ILE A 98 17.60 -7.51 -2.83
N LEU A 99 18.18 -6.61 -2.04
CA LEU A 99 19.60 -6.28 -2.09
C LEU A 99 20.46 -7.18 -1.20
N ASN A 100 19.87 -7.80 -0.17
CA ASN A 100 20.51 -8.73 0.76
C ASN A 100 19.83 -10.13 0.77
N PRO A 101 19.78 -10.85 -0.37
CA PRO A 101 19.05 -12.11 -0.49
C PRO A 101 19.67 -13.25 0.33
N GLU A 102 20.99 -13.25 0.53
CA GLU A 102 21.70 -14.30 1.27
C GLU A 102 21.31 -14.36 2.76
N SER A 103 21.00 -13.21 3.35
CA SER A 103 20.51 -13.14 4.73
C SER A 103 19.04 -13.53 4.88
N ASN A 104 18.31 -13.67 3.77
CA ASN A 104 16.85 -13.84 3.75
C ASN A 104 16.41 -14.97 2.79
N THR A 105 17.30 -15.94 2.54
CA THR A 105 17.09 -16.98 1.53
C THR A 105 15.87 -17.87 1.84
N GLU A 106 15.61 -18.15 3.12
CA GLU A 106 14.43 -18.92 3.56
C GLU A 106 13.12 -18.15 3.28
N ILE A 107 13.11 -16.85 3.54
CA ILE A 107 11.93 -15.99 3.37
C ILE A 107 11.57 -15.88 1.89
N PHE A 108 12.55 -15.58 1.05
CA PHE A 108 12.32 -15.31 -0.37
C PHE A 108 12.40 -16.55 -1.25
N GLN A 109 12.78 -17.72 -0.71
CA GLN A 109 12.85 -18.99 -1.45
C GLN A 109 13.67 -18.89 -2.75
N GLY A 110 14.75 -18.09 -2.73
CA GLY A 110 15.59 -17.81 -3.89
C GLY A 110 15.09 -16.71 -4.83
N ALA A 111 13.93 -16.10 -4.57
CA ALA A 111 13.47 -14.93 -5.30
C ALA A 111 14.35 -13.71 -4.98
N ASN A 112 14.86 -13.06 -6.03
CA ASN A 112 15.62 -11.82 -5.94
C ASN A 112 14.78 -10.59 -6.33
N GLU A 113 13.64 -10.80 -6.97
CA GLU A 113 12.70 -9.76 -7.40
C GLU A 113 11.29 -10.14 -6.98
N VAL A 114 10.61 -9.22 -6.31
CA VAL A 114 9.27 -9.41 -5.74
C VAL A 114 8.42 -8.14 -5.94
N VAL A 115 7.13 -8.21 -5.65
CA VAL A 115 6.24 -7.04 -5.67
C VAL A 115 6.13 -6.47 -4.27
N ALA A 116 6.40 -5.18 -4.13
CA ALA A 116 6.04 -4.41 -2.95
C ALA A 116 4.68 -3.75 -3.14
N LYS A 117 3.81 -3.90 -2.14
CA LYS A 117 2.54 -3.18 -2.03
C LYS A 117 2.55 -2.36 -0.74
N VAL A 118 2.66 -1.05 -0.88
CA VAL A 118 2.79 -0.08 0.20
C VAL A 118 1.45 0.61 0.46
N PHE A 119 1.06 0.64 1.73
CA PHE A 119 -0.14 1.26 2.26
C PHE A 119 0.25 2.63 2.81
N ASP A 120 0.18 3.65 1.96
CA ASP A 120 0.69 5.01 2.23
C ASP A 120 -0.46 6.02 2.27
N PRO A 121 -0.87 6.48 3.46
CA PRO A 121 -2.05 7.33 3.63
C PRO A 121 -1.90 8.70 2.95
N LEU A 122 -0.66 9.11 2.64
CA LEU A 122 -0.39 10.36 1.95
C LEU A 122 -0.95 10.39 0.52
N TYR A 123 -0.99 9.23 -0.15
CA TYR A 123 -1.39 9.09 -1.55
C TYR A 123 -2.75 8.40 -1.74
N LEU A 124 -3.47 8.16 -0.65
CA LEU A 124 -4.84 7.67 -0.71
C LEU A 124 -5.78 8.78 -1.21
N ASP A 125 -6.79 8.39 -2.01
CA ASP A 125 -7.95 9.24 -2.28
C ASP A 125 -8.83 9.31 -1.01
N ASP A 126 -8.83 10.46 -0.34
CA ASP A 126 -9.65 10.70 0.84
C ASP A 126 -11.09 11.15 0.50
N HIS A 127 -11.46 11.16 -0.79
CA HIS A 127 -12.75 11.60 -1.32
C HIS A 127 -13.14 12.99 -0.78
N LEU A 128 -12.27 13.97 -0.99
CA LEU A 128 -12.43 15.34 -0.50
C LEU A 128 -12.59 15.40 1.03
N GLY A 129 -11.84 14.54 1.72
CA GLY A 129 -11.86 14.43 3.18
C GLY A 129 -13.05 13.68 3.78
N TYR A 130 -13.88 13.00 2.96
CA TYR A 130 -14.94 12.12 3.46
C TYR A 130 -14.37 10.88 4.17
N LEU A 131 -13.27 10.32 3.65
CA LEU A 131 -12.56 9.19 4.24
C LEU A 131 -11.41 9.66 5.12
N ASN A 132 -11.15 8.93 6.19
CA ASN A 132 -9.93 9.08 6.98
C ASN A 132 -8.86 8.14 6.39
N PRO A 133 -7.81 8.67 5.75
CA PRO A 133 -6.84 7.82 5.05
C PRO A 133 -6.05 6.91 5.98
N PHE A 134 -5.77 7.35 7.21
CA PHE A 134 -5.04 6.55 8.20
C PHE A 134 -5.84 5.30 8.59
N LEU A 135 -7.14 5.47 8.86
CA LEU A 135 -8.03 4.35 9.17
C LEU A 135 -8.23 3.41 7.97
N CYS A 136 -8.29 3.95 6.75
CA CYS A 136 -8.37 3.15 5.53
C CYS A 136 -7.13 2.26 5.36
N GLU A 137 -5.93 2.84 5.42
CA GLU A 137 -4.69 2.11 5.19
C GLU A 137 -4.44 1.06 6.28
N ASP A 138 -4.70 1.38 7.56
CA ASP A 138 -4.64 0.41 8.65
C ASP A 138 -5.56 -0.79 8.39
N ARG A 139 -6.78 -0.52 7.92
CA ARG A 139 -7.74 -1.56 7.56
C ARG A 139 -7.26 -2.39 6.37
N PHE A 140 -6.85 -1.75 5.27
CA PHE A 140 -6.40 -2.45 4.07
C PHE A 140 -5.20 -3.34 4.37
N TYR A 141 -4.19 -2.80 5.06
CA TYR A 141 -3.00 -3.52 5.44
C TYR A 141 -3.29 -4.72 6.35
N THR A 142 -4.01 -4.51 7.46
CA THR A 142 -4.25 -5.56 8.47
C THR A 142 -5.11 -6.70 7.90
N HIS A 143 -6.12 -6.36 7.09
CA HIS A 143 -7.00 -7.35 6.46
C HIS A 143 -6.28 -8.15 5.37
N GLU A 144 -5.50 -7.49 4.52
CA GLU A 144 -4.80 -8.19 3.44
C GLU A 144 -3.69 -9.09 3.98
N ALA A 145 -2.88 -8.59 4.93
CA ALA A 145 -1.85 -9.41 5.57
C ALA A 145 -2.44 -10.61 6.33
N HIS A 146 -3.59 -10.44 6.99
CA HIS A 146 -4.30 -11.54 7.63
C HIS A 146 -4.87 -12.53 6.61
N THR A 147 -5.37 -12.05 5.47
CA THR A 147 -5.93 -12.90 4.41
C THR A 147 -4.88 -13.86 3.84
N TYR A 148 -3.65 -13.38 3.58
CA TYR A 148 -2.56 -14.27 3.17
C TYR A 148 -2.23 -15.34 4.21
N ARG A 149 -2.29 -15.01 5.51
CA ARG A 149 -2.09 -16.00 6.58
C ARG A 149 -3.19 -17.06 6.62
N VAL A 150 -4.45 -16.66 6.48
CA VAL A 150 -5.60 -17.58 6.51
C VAL A 150 -5.63 -18.46 5.26
N LEU A 151 -5.19 -17.94 4.12
CA LEU A 151 -5.17 -18.64 2.83
C LEU A 151 -3.78 -19.20 2.50
N SER A 152 -2.99 -19.58 3.50
CA SER A 152 -1.61 -20.07 3.32
C SER A 152 -1.52 -21.21 2.32
N ASP A 153 -2.50 -22.11 2.33
CA ASP A 153 -2.51 -23.32 1.51
C ASP A 153 -2.73 -23.05 0.01
N LEU A 154 -3.17 -21.83 -0.33
CA LEU A 154 -3.43 -21.40 -1.71
C LEU A 154 -2.24 -20.66 -2.34
N GLN A 155 -1.21 -20.36 -1.55
CA GLN A 155 -0.09 -19.51 -1.95
C GLN A 155 0.87 -20.21 -2.92
N GLY A 156 1.24 -19.50 -3.98
CA GLY A 156 2.12 -20.00 -5.05
C GLY A 156 1.43 -20.92 -6.06
N ASP A 157 0.10 -20.99 -6.01
CA ASP A 157 -0.75 -21.63 -7.00
C ASP A 157 -1.91 -20.70 -7.36
N LEU A 158 -2.93 -20.61 -6.50
CA LEU A 158 -4.12 -19.80 -6.75
C LEU A 158 -3.92 -18.33 -6.37
N ILE A 159 -3.17 -18.05 -5.31
CA ILE A 159 -2.81 -16.68 -4.92
C ILE A 159 -1.29 -16.51 -4.90
N PRO A 160 -0.77 -15.28 -5.10
CA PRO A 160 0.66 -15.00 -5.00
C PRO A 160 1.25 -15.50 -3.68
N ARG A 161 2.50 -15.99 -3.70
CA ARG A 161 3.24 -16.25 -2.45
C ARG A 161 3.37 -14.96 -1.63
N PHE A 162 3.23 -15.09 -0.32
CA PHE A 162 3.38 -14.01 0.64
C PHE A 162 4.75 -14.10 1.32
N TYR A 163 5.61 -13.14 1.04
CA TYR A 163 6.96 -13.07 1.62
C TYR A 163 7.00 -12.26 2.93
N GLY A 164 5.85 -11.81 3.41
CA GLY A 164 5.72 -11.20 4.72
C GLY A 164 5.19 -9.77 4.72
N SER A 165 5.10 -9.26 5.94
CA SER A 165 4.64 -7.93 6.28
C SER A 165 5.81 -7.13 6.82
N TYR A 166 5.92 -5.87 6.38
CA TYR A 166 7.06 -5.02 6.70
C TYR A 166 6.61 -3.59 6.99
N SER A 167 7.55 -2.80 7.49
CA SER A 167 7.41 -1.38 7.78
C SER A 167 8.61 -0.63 7.26
N ALA A 168 8.39 0.58 6.76
CA ALA A 168 9.44 1.45 6.27
C ALA A 168 9.22 2.85 6.82
N ASP A 169 10.30 3.53 7.19
CA ASP A 169 10.27 4.96 7.46
C ASP A 169 10.69 5.67 6.18
N ILE A 170 9.82 6.53 5.67
CA ILE A 170 10.05 7.25 4.44
C ILE A 170 10.08 8.74 4.76
N GLU A 171 11.17 9.40 4.34
CA GLU A 171 11.30 10.85 4.48
C GLU A 171 10.22 11.58 3.69
N CYS A 172 9.58 12.53 4.35
CA CYS A 172 8.70 13.51 3.75
C CYS A 172 9.22 14.91 4.02
N ARG A 173 9.10 15.76 3.01
CA ARG A 173 9.23 17.20 3.15
C ARG A 173 7.97 17.83 2.60
N ASP A 174 7.35 18.70 3.38
CA ASP A 174 6.34 19.60 2.83
C ASP A 174 6.98 20.51 1.78
N ILE A 175 6.20 20.95 0.80
CA ILE A 175 6.59 22.03 -0.11
C ILE A 175 5.69 23.22 0.22
N ILE A 176 6.03 23.97 1.26
CA ILE A 176 5.34 25.21 1.64
C ILE A 176 6.18 26.37 1.10
N GLY A 177 5.73 26.95 -0.03
CA GLY A 177 6.42 28.08 -0.66
C GLY A 177 7.78 27.71 -1.29
N ASP A 178 8.52 28.74 -1.70
CA ASP A 178 9.79 28.60 -2.45
C ASP A 178 11.03 28.40 -1.54
N ASP A 179 10.86 28.36 -0.21
CA ASP A 179 11.97 28.21 0.74
C ASP A 179 12.10 26.76 1.25
N PRO A 180 13.07 25.97 0.74
CA PRO A 180 13.27 24.58 1.13
C PRO A 180 13.82 24.37 2.55
N GLU A 181 14.42 25.38 3.21
CA GLU A 181 14.92 25.26 4.59
C GLU A 181 13.84 25.52 5.65
N ALA A 182 12.77 26.23 5.29
CA ALA A 182 11.63 26.47 6.15
C ALA A 182 10.64 25.28 6.21
N ASN A 183 10.84 24.26 5.36
CA ASN A 183 9.93 23.15 5.24
C ASN A 183 10.17 22.08 6.32
N PRO A 184 9.16 21.75 7.15
CA PRO A 184 9.30 20.69 8.13
C PRO A 184 9.56 19.36 7.40
N SER A 185 10.63 18.66 7.83
CA SER A 185 10.89 17.27 7.44
C SER A 185 10.36 16.33 8.52
N CYS A 186 9.74 15.24 8.10
CA CYS A 186 9.38 14.18 9.02
C CYS A 186 9.58 12.81 8.40
N LEU A 187 9.83 11.82 9.26
CA LEU A 187 9.78 10.42 8.89
C LEU A 187 8.34 9.96 9.08
N ARG A 188 7.66 9.61 7.99
CA ARG A 188 6.38 8.91 8.09
C ARG A 188 6.65 7.41 8.00
N THR A 189 6.08 6.66 8.93
CA THR A 189 6.10 5.20 8.87
C THR A 189 4.98 4.73 7.95
N VAL A 190 5.31 3.87 7.00
CA VAL A 190 4.34 3.18 6.13
C VAL A 190 4.38 1.68 6.34
N ARG A 191 3.25 1.01 6.11
CA ARG A 191 3.16 -0.45 6.14
C ARG A 191 3.20 -0.99 4.72
N LEU A 192 3.81 -2.16 4.54
CA LEU A 192 3.84 -2.81 3.24
C LEU A 192 3.82 -4.33 3.37
N ILE A 193 3.46 -4.98 2.28
CA ILE A 193 3.63 -6.42 2.11
C ILE A 193 4.50 -6.70 0.90
N LEU A 194 5.25 -7.80 0.97
CA LEU A 194 5.99 -8.34 -0.16
C LEU A 194 5.29 -9.60 -0.66
N ILE A 195 5.02 -9.66 -1.97
CA ILE A 195 4.33 -10.78 -2.60
C ILE A 195 5.03 -11.19 -3.89
N GLU A 196 4.72 -12.40 -4.36
CA GLU A 196 5.21 -12.94 -5.62
C GLU A 196 4.90 -12.02 -6.81
N HIS A 197 5.92 -11.82 -7.65
CA HIS A 197 5.73 -11.20 -8.95
C HIS A 197 5.16 -12.21 -9.93
N ILE A 198 3.93 -11.97 -10.39
CA ILE A 198 3.29 -12.80 -11.42
C ILE A 198 3.63 -12.24 -12.80
N PRO A 199 4.43 -12.93 -13.62
CA PRO A 199 4.80 -12.44 -14.93
C PRO A 199 3.59 -12.41 -15.87
N GLY A 200 3.40 -11.29 -16.57
CA GLY A 200 2.37 -11.17 -17.59
C GLY A 200 1.67 -9.82 -17.59
N LYS A 201 0.56 -9.76 -18.31
CA LYS A 201 -0.33 -8.58 -18.36
C LYS A 201 -1.56 -8.85 -17.50
N SER A 202 -2.08 -7.82 -16.86
CA SER A 202 -3.34 -7.94 -16.14
C SER A 202 -4.50 -8.22 -17.09
N LEU A 203 -5.55 -8.88 -16.59
CA LEU A 203 -6.78 -9.11 -17.39
C LEU A 203 -7.38 -7.80 -17.93
N LEU A 204 -7.24 -6.70 -17.18
CA LEU A 204 -7.69 -5.38 -17.60
C LEU A 204 -6.92 -4.85 -18.81
N GLN A 205 -5.60 -5.08 -18.86
CA GLN A 205 -4.74 -4.66 -19.97
C GLN A 205 -4.99 -5.48 -21.24
N ILE A 206 -5.29 -6.77 -21.09
CA ILE A 206 -5.56 -7.65 -22.23
C ILE A 206 -6.97 -7.39 -22.79
N GLY A 207 -7.93 -7.11 -21.90
CA GLY A 207 -9.33 -6.92 -22.26
C GLY A 207 -10.02 -8.23 -22.68
N PRO A 208 -11.36 -8.27 -22.70
CA PRO A 208 -12.11 -9.50 -22.97
C PRO A 208 -11.94 -10.01 -24.41
N SER A 209 -11.62 -9.13 -25.37
CA SER A 209 -11.37 -9.50 -26.76
C SER A 209 -10.00 -10.15 -26.99
N GLY A 210 -9.08 -10.03 -26.03
CA GLY A 210 -7.77 -10.66 -26.09
C GLY A 210 -7.76 -12.16 -25.73
N PHE A 211 -8.92 -12.74 -25.43
CA PHE A 211 -9.06 -14.14 -25.00
C PHE A 211 -10.02 -14.91 -25.89
N THR A 212 -9.73 -16.19 -26.14
CA THR A 212 -10.70 -17.08 -26.78
C THR A 212 -11.92 -17.29 -25.88
N GLN A 213 -13.01 -17.85 -26.41
CA GLN A 213 -14.16 -18.20 -25.57
C GLN A 213 -13.79 -19.24 -24.50
N GLN A 214 -12.94 -20.20 -24.85
CA GLN A 214 -12.48 -21.25 -23.95
C GLN A 214 -11.63 -20.66 -22.81
N ASP A 215 -10.68 -19.78 -23.12
CA ASP A 215 -9.85 -19.13 -22.09
C ASP A 215 -10.71 -18.31 -21.12
N ARG A 216 -11.72 -17.60 -21.64
CA ARG A 216 -12.67 -16.84 -20.80
C ARG A 216 -13.46 -17.75 -19.86
N GLN A 217 -13.87 -18.93 -20.32
CA GLN A 217 -14.56 -19.91 -19.48
C GLN A 217 -13.64 -20.42 -18.37
N GLN A 218 -12.38 -20.76 -18.70
CA GLN A 218 -11.41 -21.23 -17.71
C GLN A 218 -11.06 -20.16 -16.67
N ILE A 219 -10.88 -18.90 -17.08
CA ILE A 219 -10.66 -17.78 -16.15
C ILE A 219 -11.84 -17.64 -15.18
N MET A 220 -13.07 -17.82 -15.67
CA MET A 220 -14.27 -17.76 -14.83
C MET A 220 -14.41 -18.96 -13.89
N GLU A 221 -14.02 -20.16 -14.34
CA GLU A 221 -13.99 -21.35 -13.48
C GLU A 221 -12.98 -21.21 -12.33
N ILE A 222 -11.79 -20.65 -12.59
CA ILE A 222 -10.80 -20.36 -11.54
C ILE A 222 -11.40 -19.42 -10.50
N ARG A 223 -12.09 -18.35 -10.95
CA ARG A 223 -12.80 -17.43 -10.06
C ARG A 223 -13.87 -18.14 -9.22
N ASP A 224 -14.63 -19.05 -9.80
CA ASP A 224 -15.69 -19.76 -9.08
C ASP A 224 -15.13 -20.74 -8.03
N ARG A 225 -13.89 -21.25 -8.20
CA ARG A 225 -13.20 -22.02 -7.14
C ARG A 225 -12.84 -21.17 -5.91
N PHE A 226 -12.65 -19.86 -6.06
CA PHE A 226 -12.52 -18.94 -4.92
C PHE A 226 -13.85 -18.72 -4.19
N ARG A 227 -14.97 -19.02 -4.85
CA ARG A 227 -16.31 -18.91 -4.28
C ARG A 227 -16.66 -20.23 -3.59
N ASN A 228 -16.00 -20.51 -2.46
CA ASN A 228 -16.33 -21.68 -1.65
C ASN A 228 -17.83 -21.67 -1.30
N PRO A 229 -18.63 -22.70 -1.62
CA PRO A 229 -20.05 -22.77 -1.25
C PRO A 229 -20.29 -23.14 0.23
N TYR A 230 -19.25 -23.26 1.06
CA TYR A 230 -19.35 -23.68 2.47
C TYR A 230 -18.72 -22.70 3.49
N LEU A 231 -18.71 -21.40 3.18
CA LEU A 231 -18.55 -20.32 4.19
C LEU A 231 -19.63 -19.26 4.01
#